data_AF-A0A7V1LH89-F1
#
_entry.id   AF-A0A7V1LH89-F1
#
_cell.length_a   1.000
_cell.length_b   1.000
_cell.length_c   1.000
_cell.angle_alpha   90.00
_cell.angle_beta   90.00
_cell.angle_gamma   90.00
#
_symmetry.space_group_name_H-M   'P 1'
#
loop_
_entity.id
_entity.type
_entity.pdbx_description
1 polymer ?
#
loop_
_entity_poly.entity_id
_entity_poly.type
_entity_poly.pdbx_seq_one_letter_code
_entity_poly.pdbx_strand_id
1 'polypeptide(L)'
;MKSNKVIIFTILVVFIFTITLYILSSINYISNVAAYSGFLAILFTTINYALGMLAIKVGIDQKHLIFMVSVFGGMLIRLILLILLVFIALEFLDISRNIFIFLVLFFYILYLISEIFYLVLRDKKTQEN
;
A
#
# COMPACT_ATOMS: atom_id res chain seq x y z
N MET A 1 -3.27 -9.91 -18.49
CA MET A 1 -4.18 -9.70 -17.33
C MET A 1 -4.70 -8.27 -17.38
N LYS A 2 -6.01 -7.99 -17.25
CA LYS A 2 -6.52 -6.60 -17.31
C LYS A 2 -5.97 -5.78 -16.13
N SER A 3 -5.62 -4.52 -16.33
CA SER A 3 -5.09 -3.61 -15.28
C SER A 3 -5.89 -3.65 -13.97
N ASN A 4 -7.22 -3.67 -14.06
CA ASN A 4 -8.10 -3.72 -12.90
C ASN A 4 -7.99 -5.03 -12.10
N LYS A 5 -7.55 -6.13 -12.72
CA LYS A 5 -7.35 -7.41 -12.02
C LYS A 5 -6.16 -7.34 -11.05
N VAL A 6 -5.15 -6.52 -11.31
CA VAL A 6 -4.03 -6.31 -10.36
C VAL A 6 -4.56 -5.69 -9.08
N ILE A 7 -5.36 -4.63 -9.19
CA ILE A 7 -5.97 -3.95 -8.04
C ILE A 7 -6.87 -4.91 -7.26
N ILE A 8 -7.72 -5.67 -7.95
CA ILE A 8 -8.60 -6.66 -7.30
C ILE A 8 -7.79 -7.73 -6.58
N PHE A 9 -6.72 -8.23 -7.20
CA PHE A 9 -5.82 -9.20 -6.56
C PHE A 9 -5.16 -8.62 -5.31
N THR A 10 -4.65 -7.39 -5.38
CA THR A 10 -4.07 -6.69 -4.22
C THR A 10 -5.07 -6.52 -3.09
N ILE A 11 -6.29 -6.07 -3.39
CA ILE A 11 -7.37 -5.93 -2.39
C ILE A 11 -7.67 -7.29 -1.75
N LEU A 12 -7.76 -8.34 -2.55
CA LEU A 12 -8.05 -9.69 -2.07
C LEU A 12 -6.95 -10.22 -1.13
N VAL A 13 -5.67 -10.00 -1.47
CA VAL A 13 -4.55 -10.36 -0.60
C VAL A 13 -4.60 -9.61 0.73
N VAL A 14 -4.83 -8.30 0.69
CA VAL A 14 -4.96 -7.47 1.91
C VAL A 14 -6.15 -7.90 2.76
N PHE A 15 -7.28 -8.21 2.11
CA PHE A 15 -8.49 -8.67 2.79
C PHE A 15 -8.28 -10.02 3.49
N ILE A 16 -7.66 -10.99 2.80
CA ILE A 16 -7.28 -12.27 3.40
C ILE A 16 -6.38 -12.04 4.61
N PHE A 17 -5.33 -11.23 4.46
CA PHE A 17 -4.40 -10.96 5.56
C PHE A 17 -5.09 -10.31 6.78
N THR A 18 -6.02 -9.38 6.53
CA THR A 18 -6.83 -8.71 7.56
C THR A 18 -7.72 -9.70 8.30
N ILE A 19 -8.37 -10.62 7.58
CA ILE A 19 -9.17 -11.70 8.17
C ILE A 19 -8.29 -12.63 9.00
N THR A 20 -7.12 -13.02 8.47
CA THR A 20 -6.18 -13.88 9.20
C THR A 20 -5.76 -13.25 10.52
N LEU A 21 -5.40 -11.95 10.53
CA LEU A 21 -5.09 -11.24 11.77
C LEU A 21 -6.26 -11.23 12.76
N TYR A 22 -7.49 -10.99 12.28
CA TYR A 22 -8.69 -10.98 13.11
C TYR A 22 -8.96 -12.35 13.75
N ILE A 23 -8.85 -13.44 12.98
CA ILE A 23 -9.04 -14.80 13.48
C ILE A 23 -7.98 -15.14 14.51
N LEU A 24 -6.69 -14.87 14.21
CA LEU A 24 -5.58 -15.14 15.13
C LEU A 24 -5.72 -14.39 16.47
N SER A 25 -6.22 -13.15 16.43
CA SER A 25 -6.51 -12.37 17.64
C SER A 25 -7.69 -12.97 18.42
N SER A 26 -8.73 -13.42 17.71
CA SER A 26 -9.96 -13.97 18.33
C SER A 26 -9.70 -15.29 19.06
N ILE A 27 -8.76 -16.10 18.59
CA ILE A 27 -8.32 -17.34 19.26
C ILE A 27 -7.20 -17.13 20.29
N ASN A 28 -6.83 -15.87 20.59
CA ASN A 28 -5.74 -15.47 21.48
C ASN A 28 -4.36 -16.05 21.10
N TYR A 29 -4.13 -16.40 19.83
CA TYR A 29 -2.83 -16.88 19.35
C TYR A 29 -1.81 -15.73 19.25
N ILE A 30 -2.28 -14.53 18.90
CA ILE A 30 -1.50 -13.28 18.96
C ILE A 30 -2.11 -12.34 20.01
N SER A 31 -1.28 -11.47 20.57
CA SER A 31 -1.77 -10.44 21.49
C SER A 31 -2.62 -9.40 20.76
N ASN A 32 -3.58 -8.79 21.46
CA ASN A 32 -4.40 -7.71 20.91
C ASN A 32 -3.54 -6.52 20.45
N VAL A 33 -2.43 -6.24 21.14
CA VAL A 33 -1.46 -5.22 20.75
C VAL A 33 -0.81 -5.56 19.41
N ALA A 34 -0.42 -6.82 19.19
CA ALA A 34 0.14 -7.27 17.92
C ALA A 34 -0.88 -7.16 16.77
N ALA A 35 -2.13 -7.58 17.00
CA ALA A 35 -3.21 -7.45 16.03
C ALA A 35 -3.48 -5.99 15.67
N TYR A 36 -3.62 -5.12 16.67
CA TYR A 36 -3.82 -3.68 16.51
C TYR A 36 -2.68 -3.02 15.72
N SER A 37 -1.44 -3.41 16.03
CA SER A 37 -0.25 -2.97 15.28
C SER A 37 -0.35 -3.37 13.80
N GLY A 38 -0.78 -4.60 13.51
CA GLY A 38 -0.97 -5.07 12.15
C GLY A 38 -2.06 -4.33 11.39
N PHE A 39 -3.21 -4.07 12.02
CA PHE A 39 -4.28 -3.28 11.40
C PHE A 39 -3.83 -1.84 11.09
N LEU A 40 -3.08 -1.20 11.98
CA LEU A 40 -2.53 0.13 11.73
C LEU A 40 -1.52 0.13 10.57
N ALA A 41 -0.65 -0.87 10.51
CA ALA A 41 0.31 -1.00 9.41
C ALA A 41 -0.41 -1.12 8.06
N ILE A 42 -1.47 -1.95 8.00
CA ILE A 42 -2.32 -2.10 6.81
C ILE A 42 -3.00 -0.79 6.46
N LEU A 43 -3.58 -0.10 7.44
CA LEU A 43 -4.29 1.17 7.23
C LEU A 43 -3.34 2.23 6.63
N PHE A 44 -2.17 2.41 7.24
CA PHE A 44 -1.20 3.43 6.83
C PHE A 44 -0.67 3.18 5.43
N THR A 45 -0.33 1.93 5.12
CA THR A 45 0.15 1.54 3.80
C THR A 45 -0.96 1.55 2.75
N THR A 46 -2.21 1.24 3.11
CA THR A 46 -3.36 1.32 2.20
C THR A 46 -3.64 2.77 1.79
N ILE A 47 -3.61 3.70 2.75
CA ILE A 47 -3.74 5.14 2.47
C ILE A 47 -2.61 5.58 1.53
N ASN A 48 -1.37 5.14 1.82
CA ASN A 48 -0.23 5.42 0.97
C ASN A 48 -0.47 4.93 -0.47
N TYR A 49 -0.88 3.68 -0.65
CA TYR A 49 -1.19 3.09 -1.96
C TYR A 49 -2.33 3.81 -2.69
N ALA A 50 -3.41 4.16 -1.97
CA ALA A 50 -4.52 4.91 -2.55
C ALA A 50 -4.06 6.25 -3.15
N LEU A 51 -3.18 6.97 -2.45
CA LEU A 51 -2.57 8.21 -2.96
C LEU A 51 -1.71 7.96 -4.21
N GLY A 52 -1.04 6.81 -4.31
CA GLY A 52 -0.25 6.45 -5.51
C GLY A 52 -1.13 6.15 -6.71
N MET A 53 -2.18 5.38 -6.51
CA MET A 53 -3.15 5.09 -7.55
C MET A 53 -3.83 6.38 -8.04
N LEU A 54 -4.08 7.36 -7.15
CA LEU A 54 -4.54 8.69 -7.53
C LEU A 54 -3.48 9.45 -8.34
N ALA A 55 -2.22 9.48 -7.91
CA ALA A 55 -1.14 10.14 -8.63
C ALA A 55 -0.92 9.56 -10.04
N ILE A 56 -1.02 8.23 -10.17
CA ILE A 56 -1.00 7.53 -11.46
C ILE A 56 -2.19 7.98 -12.31
N LYS A 57 -3.40 7.96 -11.75
CA LYS A 57 -4.62 8.35 -12.47
C LYS A 57 -4.57 9.81 -12.96
N VAL A 58 -4.01 10.73 -12.17
CA VAL A 58 -3.86 12.14 -12.57
C VAL A 58 -2.77 12.31 -13.63
N GLY A 59 -1.66 11.58 -13.51
CA GLY A 59 -0.53 11.71 -14.43
C GLY A 59 -0.75 11.08 -15.80
N ILE A 60 -1.57 10.03 -15.89
CA ILE A 60 -1.57 9.14 -17.08
C ILE A 60 -2.12 9.77 -18.36
N ASP A 61 -3.01 10.75 -18.23
CA ASP A 61 -3.60 11.46 -19.38
C ASP A 61 -2.84 12.76 -19.71
N GLN A 62 -1.71 13.00 -19.03
CA GLN A 62 -0.90 14.21 -19.16
C GLN A 62 0.35 13.98 -20.00
N LYS A 63 1.03 15.07 -20.38
CA LYS A 63 2.33 15.00 -21.08
C LYS A 63 3.35 14.19 -20.27
N HIS A 64 4.27 13.52 -20.95
CA HIS A 64 5.28 12.63 -20.34
C HIS A 64 6.02 13.23 -19.13
N LEU A 65 6.40 14.51 -19.19
CA LEU A 65 7.07 15.20 -18.08
C LEU A 65 6.17 15.30 -16.83
N ILE A 66 4.89 15.62 -17.02
CA ILE A 66 3.90 15.72 -15.93
C ILE A 66 3.59 14.33 -15.37
N PHE A 67 3.50 13.31 -16.22
CA PHE A 67 3.35 11.91 -15.79
C PHE A 67 4.51 11.48 -14.88
N MET A 68 5.76 11.70 -15.31
CA MET A 68 6.93 11.33 -14.50
C MET A 68 6.95 12.07 -13.16
N VAL A 69 6.70 13.38 -13.15
CA VAL A 69 6.67 14.16 -11.91
C VAL A 69 5.55 13.70 -10.99
N SER A 70 4.36 13.39 -11.53
CA SER A 70 3.22 12.89 -10.75
C SER A 70 3.53 11.54 -10.09
N VAL A 71 4.08 10.59 -10.85
CA VAL A 71 4.33 9.23 -10.35
C VAL A 71 5.57 9.18 -9.45
N PHE A 72 6.72 9.64 -9.93
CA PHE A 72 7.99 9.57 -9.17
C PHE A 72 8.08 10.64 -8.08
N GLY A 73 7.67 11.87 -8.36
CA GLY A 73 7.59 12.92 -7.35
C GLY A 73 6.55 12.59 -6.28
N GLY A 74 5.39 12.08 -6.69
CA GLY A 74 4.37 11.56 -5.77
C GLY A 74 4.89 10.41 -4.91
N MET A 75 5.70 9.50 -5.48
CA MET A 75 6.33 8.42 -4.72
C MET A 75 7.24 8.94 -3.60
N LEU A 76 8.09 9.95 -3.88
CA LEU A 76 8.95 10.56 -2.86
C LEU A 76 8.15 11.22 -1.74
N ILE A 77 7.15 12.04 -2.08
CA ILE A 77 6.31 12.74 -1.10
C ILE A 77 5.59 11.72 -0.21
N ARG A 78 5.00 10.69 -0.82
CA ARG A 78 4.31 9.62 -0.07
C ARG A 78 5.25 8.81 0.81
N LEU A 79 6.48 8.55 0.38
CA LEU A 79 7.46 7.85 1.20
C LEU A 79 7.81 8.68 2.45
N ILE A 80 8.05 9.98 2.29
CA ILE A 80 8.29 10.90 3.42
C ILE A 80 7.08 10.92 4.36
N LEU A 81 5.87 11.05 3.82
CA LEU A 81 4.64 11.01 4.62
C LEU A 81 4.48 9.70 5.38
N LEU A 82 4.75 8.55 4.75
CA LEU A 82 4.68 7.24 5.41
C LEU A 82 5.70 7.12 6.54
N ILE A 83 6.94 7.57 6.30
CA ILE A 83 7.98 7.58 7.32
C ILE A 83 7.57 8.44 8.53
N LEU A 84 7.06 9.66 8.28
CA LEU A 84 6.55 10.53 9.35
C LEU A 84 5.41 9.86 10.13
N LEU A 85 4.47 9.23 9.42
CA LEU A 85 3.35 8.52 10.03
C LEU A 85 3.83 7.34 10.89
N VAL A 86 4.85 6.60 10.43
CA VAL A 86 5.48 5.51 11.18
C VAL A 86 6.15 6.04 12.44
N PHE A 87 6.90 7.14 12.37
CA PHE A 87 7.50 7.75 13.55
C PHE A 87 6.45 8.19 14.57
N ILE A 88 5.38 8.84 14.13
CA ILE A 88 4.26 9.22 14.99
C ILE A 88 3.61 7.98 15.63
N ALA A 89 3.37 6.91 14.86
CA ALA A 89 2.82 5.67 15.40
C ALA A 89 3.71 5.06 16.48
N LEU A 90 5.03 5.01 16.24
CA LEU A 90 5.97 4.37 17.15
C LEU A 90 6.18 5.16 18.46
N GLU A 91 6.01 6.48 18.43
CA GLU A 91 6.17 7.34 19.60
C GLU A 91 4.89 7.45 20.43
N PHE A 92 3.73 7.57 19.77
CA PHE A 92 2.48 7.91 20.44
C PHE A 92 1.53 6.74 20.68
N LEU A 93 1.67 5.63 19.94
CA LEU A 93 0.77 4.48 20.07
C LEU A 93 1.47 3.32 20.76
N ASP A 94 0.74 2.63 21.63
CA ASP A 94 1.18 1.40 22.26
C ASP A 94 1.07 0.24 21.25
N ILE A 95 2.12 0.08 20.44
CA ILE A 95 2.20 -0.90 19.35
C ILE A 95 3.45 -1.77 19.46
N SER A 96 3.33 -3.00 18.97
CA SER A 96 4.45 -3.90 18.76
C SER A 96 5.31 -3.37 17.62
N ARG A 97 6.39 -2.65 17.96
CA ARG A 97 7.33 -2.01 17.03
C ARG A 97 7.81 -2.95 15.92
N ASN A 98 8.22 -4.17 16.26
CA ASN A 98 8.77 -5.12 15.30
C ASN A 98 7.70 -5.57 14.28
N ILE A 99 6.50 -5.90 14.77
CA ILE A 99 5.39 -6.35 13.91
C ILE A 99 4.92 -5.20 13.02
N PHE A 100 4.79 -4.00 13.59
CA PHE A 100 4.36 -2.80 12.87
C PHE A 100 5.32 -2.45 11.72
N ILE A 101 6.62 -2.31 12.00
CA ILE A 101 7.62 -1.94 10.99
C ILE A 101 7.69 -3.00 9.89
N PHE A 102 7.70 -4.28 10.27
CA PHE A 102 7.74 -5.39 9.31
C PHE A 102 6.54 -5.35 8.36
N LEU A 103 5.33 -5.17 8.90
CA LEU A 103 4.11 -5.14 8.09
C LEU A 103 4.03 -3.88 7.23
N VAL A 104 4.45 -2.71 7.74
CA VAL A 104 4.54 -1.50 6.92
C VAL A 104 5.44 -1.73 5.71
N LEU A 105 6.63 -2.31 5.90
CA LEU A 105 7.55 -2.62 4.81
C LEU A 105 6.96 -3.64 3.83
N PHE A 106 6.38 -4.72 4.35
CA PHE A 106 5.77 -5.78 3.55
C PHE A 106 4.66 -5.24 2.65
N PHE A 107 3.68 -4.52 3.22
CA PHE A 107 2.58 -3.96 2.46
C PHE A 107 3.03 -2.84 1.52
N TYR A 108 3.98 -2.01 1.93
CA TYR A 108 4.54 -0.98 1.05
C TYR A 108 5.15 -1.59 -0.22
N ILE A 109 5.98 -2.64 -0.10
CA ILE A 109 6.56 -3.33 -1.24
C ILE A 109 5.46 -3.98 -2.10
N LEU A 110 4.50 -4.66 -1.47
CA LEU A 110 3.38 -5.30 -2.17
C LEU A 110 2.57 -4.28 -2.99
N TYR A 111 2.31 -3.10 -2.42
CA TYR A 111 1.62 -2.02 -3.10
C TYR A 111 2.44 -1.38 -4.21
N LEU A 112 3.74 -1.18 -4.01
CA LEU A 112 4.63 -0.66 -5.06
C LEU A 112 4.68 -1.61 -6.27
N ILE A 113 4.77 -2.92 -6.00
CA ILE A 113 4.69 -3.96 -7.03
C ILE A 113 3.35 -3.87 -7.77
N SER A 114 2.24 -3.71 -7.04
CA SER A 114 0.91 -3.53 -7.62
C SER A 114 0.82 -2.31 -8.54
N GLU A 115 1.37 -1.17 -8.12
CA GLU A 115 1.45 0.07 -8.93
C GLU A 115 2.22 -0.16 -10.23
N ILE A 116 3.39 -0.79 -10.16
CA ILE A 116 4.22 -1.10 -11.33
C ILE A 116 3.48 -2.03 -12.29
N PHE A 117 2.90 -3.12 -11.80
CA PHE A 117 2.15 -4.05 -12.65
C PHE A 117 0.91 -3.41 -13.28
N TYR A 118 0.23 -2.53 -12.54
CA TYR A 118 -0.89 -1.76 -13.08
C TYR A 118 -0.45 -0.90 -14.27
N LEU A 119 0.66 -0.16 -14.15
CA LEU A 119 1.20 0.66 -15.23
C LEU A 119 1.60 -0.18 -16.45
N VAL A 120 2.37 -1.26 -16.24
CA VAL A 120 2.86 -2.12 -17.33
C VAL A 120 1.71 -2.78 -18.09
N LEU A 121 0.69 -3.29 -17.40
CA LEU A 121 -0.44 -3.94 -18.06
C LEU A 121 -1.40 -2.96 -18.75
N ARG A 122 -1.42 -1.70 -18.31
CA ARG A 122 -2.19 -0.64 -18.97
C ARG A 122 -1.52 -0.18 -20.25
N ASP A 123 -0.20 0.02 -20.24
CA ASP A 123 0.57 0.43 -21.43
C ASP A 123 0.44 -0.59 -22.57
N LYS A 124 0.58 -1.88 -22.27
CA LYS A 124 0.35 -2.96 -23.26
C LYS A 124 -1.01 -2.90 -23.93
N LYS A 125 -2.07 -2.56 -23.18
CA LYS A 125 -3.43 -2.46 -23.72
C LYS A 125 -3.58 -1.25 -24.67
N THR A 126 -2.86 -0.16 -24.43
CA THR A 126 -2.89 1.02 -25.31
C THR A 126 -2.19 0.74 -26.64
N GLN A 127 -1.21 -0.17 -26.68
CA GLN A 127 -0.51 -0.55 -27.91
C GLN A 127 -1.24 -1.61 -28.76
N GLU A 128 -2.16 -2.36 -28.16
CA GLU A 128 -2.96 -3.40 -28.85
C GLU A 128 -4.28 -2.86 -29.47
N ASN A 129 -4.64 -1.60 -29.19
CA ASN A 129 -5.84 -0.91 -29.69
C ASN A 129 -5.47 0.16 -30.71
#